data_AF-A0A836Q7W3-F1
#
_entry.id   AF-A0A836Q7W3-F1
#
_cell.length_a   1.000
_cell.length_b   1.000
_cell.length_c   1.000
_cell.angle_alpha   90.00
_cell.angle_beta   90.00
_cell.angle_gamma   90.00
#
_symmetry.space_group_name_H-M   'P 1'
#
loop_
_entity.id
_entity.type
_entity.pdbx_description
1 polymer ?
#
loop_
_entity_poly.entity_id
_entity_poly.type
_entity_poly.pdbx_seq_one_letter_code
_entity_poly.pdbx_strand_id
1 'polypeptide(L)'
;MTRDSNSDKKNNNPEKESDLKKFLKKRSFIYLMCAVAFVVIVVPDMIAPSDLEKKLVENLENDEQNTAWQIIKSYKGADNDGSNLFDIIIIQIENAYPTEKIFEHRDTILEISVLNIEEKNGVGFYEVHFTFQAYNDLREYIWNVNIVTDEVFPVNDGARKMINIVDNYD
;
A
#
# COMPACT_ATOMS: atom_id res chain seq x y z
N MET A 1 1.51 -67.66 -26.73
CA MET A 1 2.74 -66.87 -26.92
C MET A 1 2.32 -65.41 -26.99
N THR A 2 2.86 -64.57 -26.08
CA THR A 2 3.00 -63.08 -26.10
C THR A 2 1.75 -62.20 -26.37
N ARG A 3 1.29 -61.36 -25.42
CA ARG A 3 1.78 -59.97 -25.11
C ARG A 3 1.79 -59.10 -26.38
N ASP A 4 1.09 -57.97 -26.48
CA ASP A 4 1.28 -56.78 -25.65
C ASP A 4 0.04 -55.88 -25.50
N SER A 5 -0.08 -55.38 -24.28
CA SER A 5 -0.85 -54.23 -23.81
C SER A 5 -0.29 -52.90 -24.32
N ASN A 6 -1.15 -51.97 -24.74
CA ASN A 6 -0.81 -50.55 -24.67
C ASN A 6 -1.93 -49.79 -23.95
N SER A 7 -1.67 -49.52 -22.68
CA SER A 7 -2.48 -48.68 -21.81
C SER A 7 -2.14 -47.22 -22.10
N ASP A 8 -3.04 -46.50 -22.75
CA ASP A 8 -2.99 -45.04 -22.83
C ASP A 8 -3.28 -44.45 -21.45
N LYS A 9 -2.23 -44.39 -20.61
CA LYS A 9 -2.22 -43.59 -19.39
C LYS A 9 -2.29 -42.12 -19.79
N LYS A 10 -3.51 -41.60 -19.86
CA LYS A 10 -3.79 -40.17 -19.83
C LYS A 10 -3.26 -39.64 -18.49
N ASN A 11 -2.08 -39.01 -18.55
CA ASN A 11 -1.45 -38.34 -17.42
C ASN A 11 -2.35 -37.19 -16.95
N ASN A 12 -3.25 -37.49 -16.01
CA ASN A 12 -3.95 -36.48 -15.23
C ASN A 12 -2.99 -35.93 -14.17
N ASN A 13 -1.99 -35.16 -14.59
CA ASN A 13 -1.31 -34.26 -13.68
C ASN A 13 -2.13 -32.96 -13.67
N PRO A 14 -2.53 -32.41 -12.51
CA PRO A 14 -3.14 -31.09 -12.49
C PRO A 14 -2.12 -30.13 -13.09
N GLU A 15 -2.49 -29.47 -14.20
CA GLU A 15 -1.66 -28.43 -14.80
C GLU A 15 -1.29 -27.46 -13.69
N LYS A 16 0.02 -27.35 -13.40
CA LYS A 16 0.52 -26.32 -12.50
C LYS A 16 0.09 -25.00 -13.10
N GLU A 17 -0.91 -24.38 -12.47
CA GLU A 17 -1.38 -23.06 -12.81
C GLU A 17 -0.16 -22.14 -12.78
N SER A 18 0.23 -21.60 -13.93
CA SER A 18 1.46 -20.81 -14.03
C SER A 18 1.32 -19.58 -13.15
N ASP A 19 2.43 -19.13 -12.56
CA ASP A 19 2.42 -17.93 -11.72
C ASP A 19 1.91 -16.72 -12.51
N LEU A 20 2.12 -16.68 -13.83
CA LEU A 20 1.52 -15.71 -14.75
C LEU A 20 -0.02 -15.75 -14.76
N LYS A 21 -0.63 -16.94 -14.70
CA LYS A 21 -2.09 -17.09 -14.68
C LYS A 21 -2.67 -16.68 -13.32
N LYS A 22 -1.96 -16.96 -12.22
CA LYS A 22 -2.29 -16.43 -10.89
C LYS A 22 -2.14 -14.90 -10.84
N PHE A 23 -1.08 -14.37 -11.45
CA PHE A 23 -0.80 -12.95 -11.54
C PHE A 23 -1.86 -12.20 -12.33
N LEU A 24 -2.21 -12.70 -13.53
CA LEU A 24 -3.31 -12.17 -14.33
C LEU A 24 -4.63 -12.25 -13.57
N LYS A 25 -4.94 -13.35 -12.89
CA LYS A 25 -6.18 -13.48 -12.11
C LYS A 25 -6.25 -12.56 -10.89
N LYS A 26 -5.12 -12.30 -10.22
CA LYS A 26 -5.02 -11.39 -9.06
C LYS A 26 -5.21 -9.91 -9.49
N ARG A 27 -4.70 -9.53 -10.66
CA ARG A 27 -4.70 -8.14 -11.17
C ARG A 27 -5.77 -7.84 -12.25
N SER A 28 -6.47 -8.85 -12.76
CA SER A 28 -7.41 -8.73 -13.90
C SER A 28 -8.59 -7.80 -13.66
N PHE A 29 -9.05 -7.60 -12.42
CA PHE A 29 -10.22 -6.76 -12.16
C PHE A 29 -9.92 -5.26 -12.34
N ILE A 30 -8.69 -4.82 -12.00
CA ILE A 30 -8.25 -3.44 -12.19
C ILE A 30 -7.84 -3.19 -13.64
N TYR A 31 -7.14 -4.11 -14.30
CA TYR A 31 -6.84 -3.93 -15.73
C TYR A 31 -8.12 -3.82 -16.58
N LEU A 32 -9.20 -4.51 -16.22
CA LEU A 32 -10.48 -4.38 -16.91
C LEU A 32 -11.17 -3.04 -16.63
N MET A 33 -11.01 -2.46 -15.43
CA MET A 33 -11.48 -1.10 -15.11
C MET A 33 -10.60 -0.01 -15.76
N CYS A 34 -9.29 -0.18 -15.79
CA CYS A 34 -8.33 0.75 -16.41
C CYS A 34 -8.40 0.72 -17.95
N ALA A 35 -8.66 -0.44 -18.56
CA ALA A 35 -8.72 -0.56 -20.02
C ALA A 35 -9.90 0.20 -20.66
N VAL A 36 -10.96 0.50 -19.89
CA VAL A 36 -12.13 1.23 -20.38
C VAL A 36 -11.97 2.75 -20.19
N ALA A 37 -10.96 3.20 -19.45
CA ALA A 37 -10.67 4.62 -19.18
C ALA A 37 -9.54 5.18 -20.07
N PHE A 38 -9.41 4.74 -21.33
CA PHE A 38 -8.58 5.40 -22.34
C PHE A 38 -9.22 6.70 -22.83
N VAL A 39 -9.43 7.65 -21.91
CA VAL A 39 -9.70 9.06 -22.19
C VAL A 39 -8.48 9.82 -21.71
N VAL A 40 -7.55 10.07 -22.64
CA VAL A 40 -6.45 11.05 -22.54
C VAL A 40 -6.00 11.35 -21.09
N ILE A 41 -5.26 10.42 -20.50
CA ILE A 41 -4.61 10.67 -19.19
C ILE A 41 -3.48 11.66 -19.46
N VAL A 42 -3.78 12.95 -19.27
CA VAL A 42 -2.74 13.91 -18.91
C VAL A 42 -2.25 13.42 -17.57
N VAL A 43 -1.04 12.85 -17.51
CA VAL A 43 -0.42 12.53 -16.22
C VAL A 43 -0.36 13.87 -15.48
N PRO A 44 -1.08 14.06 -14.36
CA PRO A 44 -0.91 15.26 -13.58
C PRO A 44 0.57 15.42 -13.27
N ASP A 45 1.10 16.65 -13.30
CA ASP A 45 2.42 16.94 -12.73
C ASP A 45 2.37 16.51 -11.26
N MET A 46 2.85 15.29 -10.97
CA MET A 46 2.90 14.75 -9.62
C MET A 46 3.83 15.63 -8.79
N ILE A 47 3.42 15.92 -7.55
CA ILE A 47 4.29 16.66 -6.63
C ILE A 47 5.62 15.91 -6.47
N ALA A 48 6.73 16.64 -6.54
CA ALA A 48 8.04 16.05 -6.31
C ALA A 48 8.13 15.52 -4.86
N PRO A 49 8.72 14.33 -4.62
CA PRO A 49 8.84 13.76 -3.28
C PRO A 49 9.46 14.73 -2.26
N SER A 50 10.47 15.49 -2.67
CA SER A 50 11.14 16.49 -1.83
C SER A 50 10.25 17.66 -1.40
N ASP A 51 9.25 18.01 -2.21
CA ASP A 51 8.32 19.10 -1.88
C ASP A 51 7.17 18.58 -1.01
N LEU A 52 6.78 17.32 -1.21
CA LEU A 52 5.86 16.62 -0.32
C LEU A 52 6.45 16.45 1.09
N GLU A 53 7.71 16.03 1.19
CA GLU A 53 8.42 15.88 2.48
C GLU A 53 8.49 17.20 3.26
N LYS A 54 8.74 18.33 2.59
CA LYS A 54 8.74 19.65 3.25
C LYS A 54 7.38 20.05 3.82
N LYS A 55 6.29 19.47 3.30
CA LYS A 55 4.92 19.74 3.72
C LYS A 55 4.45 18.79 4.83
N LEU A 56 5.20 17.72 5.05
CA LEU A 56 4.96 16.75 6.08
C LEU A 56 5.32 17.35 7.45
N VAL A 57 4.34 17.47 8.32
CA VAL A 57 4.55 17.84 9.72
C VAL A 57 4.81 16.55 10.51
N GLU A 58 6.06 16.33 10.88
CA GLU A 58 6.47 15.16 11.67
C GLU A 58 6.52 15.51 13.16
N ASN A 59 5.59 14.97 13.94
CA ASN A 59 5.57 15.05 15.40
C ASN A 59 6.17 13.77 16.01
N LEU A 60 7.48 13.61 15.81
CA LEU A 60 8.26 12.45 16.25
C LEU A 60 9.24 12.85 17.36
N GLU A 61 9.17 12.19 18.51
CA GLU A 61 9.90 12.59 19.71
C GLU A 61 11.24 11.86 19.90
N ASN A 62 11.42 10.69 19.26
CA ASN A 62 12.61 9.86 19.44
C ASN A 62 12.92 8.96 18.23
N ASP A 63 14.08 8.30 18.28
CA ASP A 63 14.58 7.44 17.19
C ASP A 63 13.69 6.21 16.93
N GLU A 64 13.02 5.69 17.97
CA GLU A 64 12.11 4.54 17.84
C GLU A 64 10.84 4.93 17.10
N GLN A 65 10.26 6.10 17.40
CA GLN A 65 9.14 6.68 16.67
C GLN A 65 9.52 6.96 15.21
N ASN A 66 10.73 7.48 14.97
CA ASN A 66 11.24 7.64 13.61
C ASN A 66 11.37 6.28 12.90
N THR A 67 11.86 5.25 13.59
CA THR A 67 11.95 3.89 13.04
C THR A 67 10.59 3.35 12.65
N ALA A 68 9.57 3.49 13.52
CA ALA A 68 8.20 3.10 13.21
C ALA A 68 7.66 3.81 11.95
N TRP A 69 7.97 5.10 11.80
CA TRP A 69 7.61 5.85 10.60
C TRP A 69 8.35 5.38 9.34
N GLN A 70 9.66 5.10 9.42
CA GLN A 70 10.41 4.58 8.27
C GLN A 70 9.89 3.20 7.83
N ILE A 71 9.45 2.34 8.74
CA ILE A 71 8.82 1.06 8.41
C ILE A 71 7.55 1.29 7.59
N ILE A 72 6.67 2.20 8.01
CA ILE A 72 5.47 2.55 7.24
C ILE A 72 5.82 3.09 5.85
N LYS A 73 6.79 4.01 5.75
CA LYS A 73 7.21 4.58 4.47
C LYS A 73 7.81 3.56 3.52
N SER A 74 8.45 2.51 4.04
CA SER A 74 9.15 1.52 3.22
C SER A 74 8.36 0.22 3.00
N TYR A 75 7.20 0.07 3.64
CA TYR A 75 6.37 -1.13 3.54
C TYR A 75 5.88 -1.38 2.10
N LYS A 76 6.24 -2.53 1.53
CA LYS A 76 5.88 -2.96 0.14
C LYS A 76 5.01 -4.21 0.12
N GLY A 77 4.25 -4.45 1.18
CA GLY A 77 3.39 -5.62 1.26
C GLY A 77 4.14 -6.93 1.49
N ALA A 78 3.38 -8.03 1.53
CA ALA A 78 3.88 -9.34 1.95
C ALA A 78 4.92 -9.98 1.00
N ASP A 79 4.93 -9.61 -0.28
CA ASP A 79 5.91 -10.09 -1.27
C ASP A 79 7.12 -9.13 -1.43
N ASN A 80 7.10 -7.98 -0.76
CA ASN A 80 8.13 -6.96 -0.77
C ASN A 80 8.49 -6.48 -2.19
N ASP A 81 7.50 -6.44 -3.08
CA ASP A 81 7.61 -6.00 -4.47
C ASP A 81 6.64 -4.84 -4.74
N GLY A 82 6.93 -4.04 -5.77
CA GLY A 82 6.08 -2.88 -6.13
C GLY A 82 6.35 -1.59 -5.35
N SER A 83 5.33 -0.73 -5.29
CA SER A 83 5.37 0.59 -4.65
C SER A 83 5.27 0.46 -3.14
N ASN A 84 5.79 1.45 -2.42
CA ASN A 84 5.64 1.46 -0.97
C ASN A 84 4.27 2.04 -0.55
N LEU A 85 3.86 1.74 0.68
CA LEU A 85 2.59 2.14 1.24
C LEU A 85 2.38 3.66 1.23
N PHE A 86 3.43 4.43 1.49
CA PHE A 86 3.34 5.88 1.50
C PHE A 86 3.06 6.43 0.10
N ASP A 87 3.78 5.98 -0.92
CA ASP A 87 3.54 6.35 -2.31
C ASP A 87 2.11 6.00 -2.74
N ILE A 88 1.62 4.82 -2.37
CA ILE A 88 0.24 4.41 -2.64
C ILE A 88 -0.76 5.37 -1.98
N ILE A 89 -0.55 5.76 -0.72
CA ILE A 89 -1.42 6.73 -0.04
C ILE A 89 -1.46 8.05 -0.80
N ILE A 90 -0.30 8.56 -1.21
CA ILE A 90 -0.16 9.81 -1.96
C ILE A 90 -0.89 9.73 -3.29
N ILE A 91 -0.67 8.65 -4.06
CA ILE A 91 -1.34 8.41 -5.34
C ILE A 91 -2.87 8.31 -5.15
N GLN A 92 -3.35 7.62 -4.13
CA GLN A 92 -4.79 7.48 -3.86
C GLN A 92 -5.44 8.81 -3.46
N ILE A 93 -4.71 9.67 -2.74
CA ILE A 93 -5.16 11.02 -2.43
C ILE A 93 -5.19 11.86 -3.71
N GLU A 94 -4.11 11.89 -4.50
CA GLU A 94 -4.04 12.67 -5.74
C GLU A 94 -5.15 12.27 -6.74
N ASN A 95 -5.38 10.98 -6.91
CA ASN A 95 -6.44 10.45 -7.78
C ASN A 95 -7.86 10.80 -7.31
N ALA A 96 -8.05 11.10 -6.02
CA ALA A 96 -9.33 11.58 -5.52
C ALA A 96 -9.61 13.06 -5.90
N TYR A 97 -8.58 13.80 -6.32
CA TYR A 97 -8.65 15.21 -6.72
C TYR A 97 -8.06 15.43 -8.11
N PRO A 98 -8.57 14.77 -9.17
CA PRO A 98 -7.92 14.71 -10.48
C PRO A 98 -7.79 16.05 -11.21
N THR A 99 -8.58 17.06 -10.79
CA THR A 99 -8.58 18.40 -11.38
C THR A 99 -7.82 19.42 -10.55
N GLU A 100 -7.24 19.02 -9.42
CA GLU A 100 -6.59 19.90 -8.46
C GLU A 100 -5.19 19.41 -8.11
N LYS A 101 -4.27 20.35 -7.94
CA LYS A 101 -2.96 20.05 -7.35
C LYS A 101 -3.07 20.03 -5.84
N ILE A 102 -3.76 19.00 -5.30
CA ILE A 102 -4.20 18.98 -3.90
C ILE A 102 -3.05 19.14 -2.91
N PHE A 103 -1.87 18.58 -3.20
CA PHE A 103 -0.71 18.71 -2.32
C PHE A 103 -0.02 20.08 -2.39
N GLU A 104 -0.13 20.80 -3.50
CA GLU A 104 0.37 22.18 -3.62
C GLU A 104 -0.56 23.20 -2.95
N HIS A 105 -1.80 22.81 -2.63
CA HIS A 105 -2.78 23.70 -2.01
C HIS A 105 -2.36 24.08 -0.58
N ARG A 106 -2.46 25.37 -0.25
CA ARG A 106 -2.04 25.94 1.04
C ARG A 106 -2.81 25.40 2.24
N ASP A 107 -4.07 25.01 2.02
CA ASP A 107 -4.96 24.50 3.09
C ASP A 107 -4.82 22.98 3.26
N THR A 108 -3.97 22.33 2.45
CA THR A 108 -3.68 20.91 2.59
C THR A 108 -2.60 20.72 3.64
N ILE A 109 -2.84 19.88 4.63
CA ILE A 109 -1.92 19.57 5.73
C ILE A 109 -1.69 18.06 5.76
N LEU A 110 -0.44 17.66 5.93
CA LEU A 110 -0.04 16.27 6.15
C LEU A 110 0.64 16.19 7.50
N GLU A 111 0.12 15.37 8.39
CA GLU A 111 0.64 15.28 9.77
C GLU A 111 0.85 13.84 10.18
N ILE A 112 2.02 13.56 10.76
CA ILE A 112 2.40 12.26 11.30
C ILE A 112 2.63 12.42 12.79
N SER A 113 2.05 11.52 13.57
CA SER A 113 2.37 11.33 14.98
C SER A 113 2.51 9.86 15.30
N VAL A 114 3.35 9.55 16.29
CA VAL A 114 3.63 8.17 16.70
C VAL A 114 3.52 8.05 18.20
N LEU A 115 2.76 7.06 18.66
CA LEU A 115 2.52 6.78 20.07
C LEU A 115 3.21 5.47 20.45
N ASN A 116 3.96 5.45 21.56
CA ASN A 116 4.42 4.19 22.14
C ASN A 116 3.20 3.47 22.76
N ILE A 117 2.96 2.23 22.33
CA ILE A 117 1.85 1.38 22.83
C ILE A 117 2.38 0.05 23.38
N GLU A 118 3.65 0.00 23.77
CA GLU A 118 4.32 -1.21 24.24
C GLU A 118 3.63 -1.81 25.47
N GLU A 119 3.15 -0.97 26.39
CA GLU A 119 2.42 -1.42 27.58
C GLU A 119 1.17 -2.23 27.24
N LYS A 120 0.53 -1.97 26.10
CA LYS A 120 -0.72 -2.61 25.66
C LYS A 120 -0.46 -3.79 24.74
N ASN A 121 0.55 -3.69 23.86
CA ASN A 121 0.71 -4.60 22.72
C ASN A 121 1.99 -5.45 22.80
N GLY A 122 2.92 -5.13 23.70
CA GLY A 122 4.20 -5.80 23.86
C GLY A 122 5.38 -4.96 23.40
N VAL A 123 6.60 -5.46 23.65
CA VAL A 123 7.85 -4.75 23.33
C VAL A 123 7.96 -4.43 21.84
N GLY A 124 8.39 -3.22 21.53
CA GLY A 124 8.61 -2.70 20.20
C GLY A 124 7.37 -2.21 19.47
N PHE A 125 6.19 -2.16 20.10
CA PHE A 125 4.96 -1.70 19.44
C PHE A 125 4.72 -0.20 19.54
N TYR A 126 4.47 0.42 18.39
CA TYR A 126 4.13 1.83 18.22
C TYR A 126 2.88 1.96 17.35
N GLU A 127 2.03 2.95 17.63
CA GLU A 127 0.87 3.32 16.83
C GLU A 127 1.21 4.55 16.00
N VAL A 128 1.20 4.42 14.68
CA VAL A 128 1.52 5.47 13.73
C VAL A 128 0.22 6.04 13.17
N HIS A 129 0.01 7.34 13.35
CA HIS A 129 -1.10 8.10 12.77
C HIS A 129 -0.58 8.92 11.61
N PHE A 130 -1.16 8.73 10.43
CA PHE A 130 -1.01 9.61 9.28
C PHE A 130 -2.34 10.31 9.01
N THR A 131 -2.31 11.64 9.03
CA THR A 131 -3.48 12.48 8.78
C THR A 131 -3.27 13.30 7.51
N PHE A 132 -4.21 13.20 6.59
CA PHE A 132 -4.38 14.10 5.47
C PHE A 132 -5.58 14.99 5.74
N GLN A 133 -5.38 16.30 5.72
CA GLN A 133 -6.44 17.29 5.86
C GLN A 133 -6.42 18.22 4.65
N ALA A 134 -7.58 18.44 4.04
CA ALA A 134 -7.83 19.43 3.00
C ALA A 134 -9.03 20.31 3.40
N TYR A 135 -9.38 21.26 2.54
CA TYR A 135 -10.46 22.23 2.81
C TYR A 135 -11.84 21.60 3.05
N ASN A 136 -12.07 20.38 2.55
CA ASN A 136 -13.35 19.67 2.65
C ASN A 136 -13.23 18.20 3.03
N ASP A 137 -12.04 17.72 3.37
CA ASP A 137 -11.78 16.29 3.62
C ASP A 137 -10.76 16.13 4.74
N LEU A 138 -10.96 15.09 5.54
CA LEU A 138 -10.08 14.68 6.61
C LEU A 138 -10.01 13.17 6.58
N ARG A 139 -8.82 12.65 6.30
CA ARG A 139 -8.54 11.21 6.25
C ARG A 139 -7.47 10.88 7.26
N GLU A 140 -7.75 9.90 8.09
CA GLU A 140 -6.81 9.36 9.06
C GLU A 140 -6.50 7.91 8.70
N TYR A 141 -5.23 7.53 8.85
CA TYR A 141 -4.74 6.18 8.63
C TYR A 141 -3.90 5.80 9.84
N ILE A 142 -4.27 4.69 10.48
CA ILE A 142 -3.67 4.27 11.75
C ILE A 142 -3.14 2.86 11.60
N TRP A 143 -1.87 2.66 11.94
CA TRP A 143 -1.21 1.35 11.96
C TRP A 143 -0.52 1.11 13.29
N ASN A 144 -0.57 -0.14 13.74
CA ASN A 144 0.34 -0.63 14.77
C ASN A 144 1.55 -1.24 14.08
N VAL A 145 2.74 -0.80 14.47
CA VAL A 145 4.01 -1.23 13.92
C VAL A 145 4.84 -1.84 15.03
N ASN A 146 5.43 -3.00 14.76
CA ASN A 146 6.47 -3.54 15.62
C ASN A 146 7.84 -3.20 15.04
N ILE A 147 8.62 -2.36 15.71
CA ILE A 147 9.93 -1.90 15.23
C ILE A 147 11.04 -2.95 15.32
N VAL A 148 10.77 -4.10 15.96
CA VAL A 148 11.71 -5.22 16.08
C VAL A 148 11.47 -6.26 14.99
N THR A 149 10.21 -6.49 14.60
CA THR A 149 9.82 -7.49 13.59
C THR A 149 9.49 -6.89 12.23
N ASP A 150 9.44 -5.57 12.11
CA ASP A 150 8.97 -4.81 10.94
C ASP A 150 7.52 -5.13 10.53
N GLU A 151 6.74 -5.73 11.43
CA GLU A 151 5.34 -6.07 11.16
C GLU A 151 4.45 -4.84 11.24
N VAL A 152 3.54 -4.72 10.27
CA VAL A 152 2.60 -3.60 10.13
C VAL A 152 1.17 -4.12 10.16
N PHE A 153 0.36 -3.60 11.07
CA PHE A 153 -1.03 -4.01 11.28
C PHE A 153 -1.98 -2.82 11.12
N PRO A 154 -2.94 -2.86 10.18
CA PRO A 154 -3.90 -1.76 10.03
C PRO A 154 -4.92 -1.74 11.17
N VAL A 155 -5.07 -0.58 11.81
CA VAL A 155 -5.99 -0.36 12.92
C VAL A 155 -7.36 0.10 12.42
N ASN A 156 -7.40 1.08 11.49
CA ASN A 156 -8.65 1.63 10.95
C ASN A 156 -8.91 1.21 9.49
N ASP A 157 -10.12 1.52 8.99
CA ASP A 157 -10.55 1.11 7.64
C ASP A 157 -9.73 1.77 6.52
N GLY A 158 -9.31 3.02 6.73
CA GLY A 158 -8.41 3.73 5.81
C GLY A 158 -7.09 2.98 5.64
N ALA A 159 -6.41 2.69 6.75
CA ALA A 159 -5.17 1.91 6.77
C ALA A 159 -5.35 0.52 6.15
N ARG A 160 -6.44 -0.18 6.50
CA ARG A 160 -6.74 -1.52 5.96
C ARG A 160 -6.90 -1.50 4.45
N LYS A 161 -7.58 -0.49 3.91
CA LYS A 161 -7.73 -0.32 2.47
C LYS A 161 -6.37 -0.11 1.80
N MET A 162 -5.48 0.69 2.38
CA MET A 162 -4.16 0.96 1.80
C MET A 162 -3.26 -0.28 1.83
N ILE A 163 -3.20 -1.00 2.95
CA ILE A 163 -2.47 -2.29 3.05
C ILE A 163 -2.99 -3.28 2.00
N ASN A 164 -4.30 -3.40 1.85
CA ASN A 164 -4.89 -4.28 0.84
C ASN A 164 -4.47 -3.89 -0.59
N ILE A 165 -4.32 -2.59 -0.89
CA ILE A 165 -3.84 -2.11 -2.20
C ILE A 165 -2.41 -2.59 -2.43
N VAL A 166 -1.51 -2.32 -1.49
CA VAL A 166 -0.10 -2.72 -1.58
C VAL A 166 0.03 -4.25 -1.73
N ASP A 167 -0.67 -5.03 -0.88
CA ASP A 167 -0.54 -6.50 -0.87
C ASP A 167 -1.12 -7.21 -2.11
N ASN A 168 -2.05 -6.58 -2.83
CA ASN A 168 -2.88 -7.29 -3.82
C ASN A 168 -3.02 -6.62 -5.18
N TYR A 169 -2.81 -5.32 -5.27
CA TYR A 169 -3.25 -4.52 -6.42
C TYR A 169 -2.16 -3.66 -7.04
N ASP A 170 -1.02 -3.52 -6.37
CA ASP A 170 0.22 -2.94 -6.91
C ASP A 170 0.96 -3.95 -7.83
#